data_AF-A0A833G9N1-F1
#
_entry.id   AF-A0A833G9N1-F1
#
_cell.length_a   1.000
_cell.length_b   1.000
_cell.length_c   1.000
_cell.angle_alpha   90.00
_cell.angle_beta   90.00
_cell.angle_gamma   90.00
#
_symmetry.space_group_name_H-M   'P 1'
#
loop_
_entity.id
_entity.type
_entity.pdbx_description
1 polymer ?
#
loop_
_entity_poly.entity_id
_entity_poly.type
_entity_poly.pdbx_seq_one_letter_code
_entity_poly.pdbx_strand_id
1 'polypeptide(L)' 'VPIVEDKPLARSLYEAVEVDQPIPPTFYRAVAKILYFLYSRQLHAQQV' A
#
# COMPACT_ATOMS: atom_id res chain seq x y z
N VAL A 1 3.45 11.95 4.68
CA VAL A 1 3.10 10.68 4.03
C VAL A 1 3.04 9.60 5.11
N PRO A 2 1.95 8.82 5.26
CA PRO A 2 1.86 7.76 6.26
C PRO A 2 2.81 6.59 5.93
N ILE A 3 3.35 5.93 6.96
CA ILE A 3 4.19 4.74 6.83
C ILE A 3 3.40 3.54 7.35
N VAL A 4 3.34 2.46 6.56
CA VAL A 4 2.69 1.19 6.91
C VAL A 4 3.75 0.09 6.84
N GLU A 5 3.94 -0.65 7.93
CA GLU A 5 4.94 -1.72 8.00
C GLU A 5 4.33 -3.06 7.58
N ASP A 6 4.77 -3.58 6.43
CA ASP A 6 4.49 -4.94 5.94
C ASP A 6 5.77 -5.49 5.30
N LYS A 7 6.63 -6.12 6.10
CA LYS A 7 7.96 -6.59 5.65
C LYS A 7 7.88 -7.59 4.49
N PRO A 8 7.00 -8.60 4.50
CA PRO A 8 6.84 -9.50 3.36
C PRO A 8 6.49 -8.77 2.08
N LEU A 9 5.45 -7.93 2.09
CA LEU A 9 5.02 -7.21 0.89
C LEU A 9 6.11 -6.27 0.37
N ALA A 10 6.78 -5.54 1.27
CA ALA A 10 7.86 -4.62 0.90
C ALA A 10 9.01 -5.35 0.19
N ARG A 11 9.44 -6.51 0.70
CA ARG A 11 10.49 -7.33 0.08
C ARG A 11 10.05 -7.85 -1.29
N SER A 12 8.84 -8.39 -1.40
CA SER A 12 8.34 -8.91 -2.67
C SER A 12 8.16 -7.82 -3.73
N LEU A 13 7.74 -6.61 -3.35
CA LEU A 13 7.68 -5.48 -4.28
C LEU A 13 9.08 -5.05 -4.72
N TYR A 14 10.02 -4.94 -3.79
CA TYR A 14 11.40 -4.56 -4.10
C TYR A 14 12.07 -5.52 -5.09
N GLU A 15 11.79 -6.82 -4.99
CA GLU A 15 12.31 -7.82 -5.93
C GLU A 15 11.59 -7.83 -7.29
N ALA A 16 10.32 -7.40 -7.34
CA ALA A 16 9.46 -7.61 -8.49
C ALA A 16 9.20 -6.37 -9.36
N VAL A 17 9.50 -5.16 -8.88
CA VAL A 17 9.24 -3.92 -9.62
C VAL A 17 10.33 -2.87 -9.37
N GLU A 18 10.75 -2.21 -10.44
CA GLU A 18 11.69 -1.09 -10.39
C GLU A 18 10.96 0.24 -10.17
N VAL A 19 11.71 1.29 -9.80
CA VAL A 19 11.16 2.63 -9.64
C VAL A 19 10.57 3.13 -10.97
N ASP A 20 9.51 3.94 -10.87
CA ASP A 20 8.74 4.50 -11.99
C ASP A 20 8.02 3.47 -12.89
N GLN A 21 7.97 2.20 -12.48
CA GLN A 21 7.20 1.16 -13.15
C GLN A 21 5.83 0.94 -12.49
N PRO A 22 4.82 0.48 -13.26
CA PRO A 22 3.51 0.15 -12.70
C PRO A 22 3.60 -1.06 -11.76
N ILE A 23 2.72 -1.07 -10.76
CA ILE A 23 2.59 -2.19 -9.81
C ILE A 23 2.14 -3.45 -10.58
N PRO A 24 2.81 -4.61 -10.42
CA PRO A 24 2.37 -5.85 -11.04
C PRO A 24 0.99 -6.33 -10.53
N PRO A 25 0.14 -6.96 -11.38
CA PRO A 25 -1.21 -7.37 -10.99
C PRO A 25 -1.29 -8.32 -9.79
N THR A 26 -0.25 -9.13 -9.57
CA THR A 26 -0.15 -10.04 -8.42
C THR A 26 -0.21 -9.31 -7.07
N PHE A 27 0.18 -8.04 -7.02
CA PHE A 27 0.18 -7.23 -5.80
C PHE A 27 -1.06 -6.35 -5.61
N TYR A 28 -1.97 -6.26 -6.59
CA TYR A 28 -3.12 -5.36 -6.53
C TYR A 28 -3.97 -5.55 -5.28
N ARG A 29 -4.24 -6.79 -4.88
CA ARG A 29 -5.02 -7.07 -3.67
C ARG A 29 -4.31 -6.59 -2.40
N ALA A 30 -2.99 -6.76 -2.31
CA ALA A 30 -2.22 -6.37 -1.14
C ALA A 30 -2.15 -4.84 -1.01
N VAL A 31 -1.85 -4.15 -2.11
CA VAL A 31 -1.81 -2.68 -2.15
C VAL A 31 -3.20 -2.08 -1.91
N ALA A 32 -4.25 -2.65 -2.48
CA ALA A 32 -5.63 -2.18 -2.26
C ALA A 32 -6.04 -2.24 -0.77
N LYS A 33 -5.60 -3.25 -0.02
CA LYS A 33 -5.83 -3.33 1.43
C LYS A 33 -5.17 -2.18 2.19
N ILE A 34 -3.95 -1.80 1.79
CA ILE A 34 -3.23 -0.65 2.39
C ILE A 34 -3.98 0.64 2.10
N LEU A 35 -4.37 0.86 0.84
CA LEU A 35 -5.17 2.04 0.46
C LEU A 35 -6.48 2.10 1.26
N TYR A 36 -7.22 0.99 1.32
CA TYR A 36 -8.45 0.90 2.10
C TYR A 36 -8.22 1.26 3.57
N PHE A 37 -7.18 0.72 4.21
CA PHE A 37 -6.83 1.03 5.59
C PHE A 37 -6.53 2.52 5.79
N LEU A 38 -5.76 3.13 4.89
CA LEU A 38 -5.41 4.56 4.96
C LEU A 38 -6.63 5.46 4.76
N TYR A 39 -7.45 5.20 3.74
CA TYR A 39 -8.64 6.00 3.46
C TYR A 39 -9.69 5.84 4.55
N SER A 40 -9.88 4.63 5.08
CA SER A 40 -10.80 4.39 6.20
C SER A 40 -10.35 5.17 7.43
N ARG A 41 -9.04 5.25 7.73
CA ARG A 41 -8.52 6.05 8.85
C ARG A 41 -8.62 7.55 8.61
N GLN A 42 -8.38 8.01 7.38
CA GLN A 42 -8.43 9.43 7.03
C GLN A 42 -9.85 9.99 7.07
N LEU A 43 -10.85 9.20 6.63
CA LEU A 43 -12.26 9.57 6.74
C LEU A 43 -12.69 9.81 8.19
N HIS A 44 -12.23 8.98 9.14
CA HIS A 44 -12.50 9.19 10.55
C HIS A 44 -11.78 10.40 11.15
N ALA A 45 -10.57 10.73 10.66
CA ALA A 45 -9.81 11.88 11.15
C ALA A 45 -10.36 13.24 10.69
N GLN A 46 -11.21 13.28 9.65
CA GLN A 46 -11.84 14.51 9.13
C GLN A 46 -13.21 14.80 9.76
N GLN A 47 -13.73 13.90 10.61
CA GLN A 47 -15.03 14.03 11.28
C GLN A 47 -14.89 14.41 12.76
N VAL A 48 -13.69 14.83 13.21
CA VAL A 48 -13.39 15.23 14.59
C VAL A 48 -12.90 16.67 14.62
#